data_AF-A0A349FDC0-F1
#
_entry.id   AF-A0A349FDC0-F1
#
_cell.length_a   1.000
_cell.length_b   1.000
_cell.length_c   1.000
_cell.angle_alpha   90.00
_cell.angle_beta   90.00
_cell.angle_gamma   90.00
#
_symmetry.space_group_name_H-M   'P 1'
#
loop_
_entity.id
_entity.type
_entity.pdbx_description
1 polymer ?
#
loop_
_entity_poly.entity_id
_entity_poly.type
_entity_poly.pdbx_seq_one_letter_code
_entity_poly.pdbx_strand_id
1 'polypeptide(L)'
;MTIACLGITVLDRIQRVESLPTTGGKYVAKDYFEVGGGPAATAAVAVAKMGHQVDFIGRIGQDGVADTMLSELESYGVNVDKAVHIAGASSAFSAVLVDDEGERMIINYQDQSLSRDPKSLKNIDFSQYKTILTDVRWPEGAKYALEQAKKFNIPSVLDADLAPDAIDDLVKLADHVAFSEPGLEKFTGCSDPIESLKIAKKQTDGKVYVTVGSKGCYWLEGEEICHEPVIKVDVVDTTGA
;
A
#
# COMPACT_ATOMS: atom_id res chain seq x y z
N MET A 1 -14.19 9.71 12.98
CA MET A 1 -14.20 9.70 11.49
C MET A 1 -13.84 8.30 11.06
N THR A 2 -14.61 7.69 10.16
CA THR A 2 -14.36 6.32 9.70
C THR A 2 -13.74 6.38 8.30
N ILE A 3 -12.55 5.81 8.17
CA ILE A 3 -11.75 5.76 6.95
C ILE A 3 -11.75 4.32 6.44
N ALA A 4 -11.85 4.11 5.13
CA ALA A 4 -11.62 2.79 4.53
C ALA A 4 -10.22 2.74 3.93
N CYS A 5 -9.45 1.72 4.26
CA CYS A 5 -8.17 1.40 3.62
C CYS A 5 -8.34 0.10 2.83
N LEU A 6 -8.38 0.21 1.50
CA LEU A 6 -8.60 -0.92 0.60
C LEU A 6 -7.33 -1.29 -0.15
N GLY A 7 -6.95 -2.56 -0.12
CA GLY A 7 -5.77 -3.01 -0.83
C GLY A 7 -5.23 -4.34 -0.34
N ILE A 8 -3.91 -4.44 -0.25
CA ILE A 8 -3.23 -5.66 0.19
C ILE A 8 -2.83 -5.60 1.67
N THR A 9 -2.82 -6.78 2.28
CA THR A 9 -2.06 -7.10 3.49
C THR A 9 -1.13 -8.27 3.16
N VAL A 10 0.08 -8.26 3.71
CA VAL A 10 1.11 -9.27 3.49
C VAL A 10 1.76 -9.61 4.82
N LEU A 11 2.05 -10.89 5.07
CA LEU A 11 2.87 -11.28 6.22
C LEU A 11 4.33 -11.41 5.80
N ASP A 12 5.19 -10.54 6.30
CA ASP A 12 6.62 -10.61 6.04
C ASP A 12 7.29 -11.52 7.07
N ARG A 13 7.90 -12.61 6.59
CA ARG A 13 8.69 -13.55 7.38
C ARG A 13 10.15 -13.15 7.30
N ILE A 14 10.63 -12.48 8.35
CA ILE A 14 11.94 -11.85 8.36
C ILE A 14 12.95 -12.78 9.03
N GLN A 15 14.02 -13.09 8.30
CA GLN A 15 15.17 -13.84 8.79
C GLN A 15 16.40 -12.93 8.76
N ARG A 16 17.00 -12.70 9.94
CA ARG A 16 18.24 -11.93 10.02
C ARG A 16 19.44 -12.82 9.73
N VAL A 17 20.32 -12.40 8.84
CA VAL A 17 21.55 -13.12 8.45
C VAL A 17 22.77 -12.23 8.66
N GLU A 18 23.98 -12.80 8.66
CA GLU A 18 25.21 -11.99 8.74
C GLU A 18 25.43 -11.16 7.48
N SER A 19 25.24 -11.79 6.32
CA SER A 19 25.39 -11.19 5.00
C SER A 19 24.38 -11.83 4.04
N LEU A 20 23.84 -11.07 3.11
CA LEU A 20 22.94 -11.64 2.10
C LEU A 20 23.61 -12.75 1.27
N PRO A 21 22.92 -13.87 1.01
CA PRO A 21 23.43 -14.92 0.12
C PRO A 21 23.68 -14.41 -1.29
N THR A 22 24.88 -14.68 -1.82
CA THR A 22 25.24 -14.38 -3.22
C THR A 22 25.38 -15.62 -4.08
N THR A 23 25.34 -16.81 -3.47
CA THR A 23 25.46 -18.11 -4.14
C THR A 23 24.47 -19.12 -3.55
N GLY A 24 24.28 -20.25 -4.23
CA GLY A 24 23.48 -21.34 -3.70
C GLY A 24 24.18 -21.98 -2.49
N GLY A 25 23.45 -22.23 -1.41
CA GLY A 25 24.01 -22.80 -0.19
C GLY A 25 23.00 -22.92 0.94
N LYS A 26 23.49 -23.39 2.10
CA LYS A 26 22.72 -23.42 3.35
C LYS A 26 23.24 -22.32 4.26
N TYR A 27 22.34 -21.44 4.67
CA TYR A 27 22.61 -20.33 5.56
C TYR A 27 21.84 -20.53 6.86
N VAL A 28 22.34 -19.95 7.95
CA VAL A 28 21.70 -20.02 9.27
C VAL A 28 21.30 -18.61 9.66
N ALA A 29 20.01 -18.42 9.96
CA ALA A 29 19.51 -17.15 10.46
C ALA A 29 19.96 -16.94 11.91
N LYS A 30 20.34 -15.69 12.23
CA LYS A 30 20.62 -15.22 13.59
C LYS A 30 19.35 -14.98 14.39
N ASP A 31 18.27 -14.62 13.70
CA ASP A 31 16.98 -14.28 14.29
C ASP A 31 15.84 -14.52 13.29
N TYR A 32 14.61 -14.66 13.81
CA TYR A 32 13.40 -14.82 13.02
C TYR A 32 12.19 -14.19 13.71
N PHE A 33 11.44 -13.41 12.95
CA PHE A 33 10.16 -12.85 13.38
C PHE A 33 9.24 -12.60 12.19
N GLU A 34 7.94 -12.42 12.46
CA GLU A 34 6.93 -12.11 11.46
C GLU A 34 6.32 -10.74 11.75
N VAL A 35 6.06 -9.97 10.69
CA VAL A 35 5.43 -8.64 10.78
C VAL A 35 4.44 -8.47 9.64
N GLY A 36 3.27 -7.92 9.93
CA GLY A 36 2.29 -7.51 8.93
C GLY A 36 2.74 -6.28 8.16
N GLY A 37 2.47 -6.31 6.86
CA GLY A 37 2.76 -5.23 5.93
C GLY A 37 1.71 -5.16 4.82
N GLY A 38 2.06 -4.49 3.73
CA GLY A 38 1.13 -4.17 2.64
C GLY A 38 0.65 -2.71 2.74
N PRO A 39 0.69 -1.93 1.63
CA PRO A 39 0.43 -0.50 1.69
C PRO A 39 -0.91 -0.12 2.36
N ALA A 40 -2.02 -0.77 1.99
CA ALA A 40 -3.31 -0.49 2.62
C ALA A 40 -3.37 -0.90 4.11
N ALA A 41 -2.75 -2.02 4.48
CA ALA A 41 -2.69 -2.48 5.88
C ALA A 41 -1.86 -1.53 6.75
N THR A 42 -0.68 -1.12 6.27
CA THR A 42 0.18 -0.13 6.94
C THR A 42 -0.52 1.21 7.07
N ALA A 43 -1.19 1.68 6.01
CA ALA A 43 -1.99 2.90 6.05
C ALA A 43 -3.11 2.80 7.10
N ALA A 44 -3.78 1.65 7.21
CA ALA A 44 -4.81 1.44 8.22
C ALA A 44 -4.24 1.56 9.65
N VAL A 45 -3.09 0.93 9.92
CA VAL A 45 -2.40 1.06 11.22
C VAL A 45 -2.01 2.51 11.51
N ALA A 46 -1.51 3.25 10.52
CA ALA A 46 -1.16 4.66 10.68
C ALA A 46 -2.40 5.52 11.03
N VAL A 47 -3.52 5.28 10.34
CA VAL A 47 -4.80 5.94 10.61
C VAL A 47 -5.30 5.64 12.02
N ALA A 48 -5.24 4.38 12.46
CA ALA A 48 -5.64 3.98 13.81
C ALA A 48 -4.76 4.64 14.89
N LYS A 49 -3.43 4.68 14.68
CA LYS A 49 -2.48 5.36 15.60
C LYS A 49 -2.71 6.87 15.68
N MET A 50 -3.25 7.49 14.65
CA MET A 50 -3.69 8.90 14.67
C MET A 50 -5.03 9.12 15.40
N GLY A 51 -5.65 8.06 15.95
CA GLY A 51 -6.88 8.14 16.74
C GLY A 51 -8.16 8.14 15.91
N HIS A 52 -8.10 7.70 14.65
CA HIS A 52 -9.26 7.59 13.78
C HIS A 52 -9.79 6.14 13.71
N GLN A 53 -11.07 5.99 13.41
CA GLN A 53 -11.66 4.69 13.15
C GLN A 53 -11.34 4.30 11.71
N VAL A 54 -10.97 3.05 11.49
CA VAL A 54 -10.56 2.56 10.17
C VAL A 54 -11.00 1.13 9.95
N ASP A 55 -11.56 0.89 8.77
CA ASP A 55 -11.86 -0.44 8.27
C ASP A 55 -10.80 -0.84 7.24
N PHE A 56 -10.15 -1.97 7.45
CA PHE A 56 -9.32 -2.60 6.44
C PHE A 56 -10.19 -3.45 5.50
N ILE A 57 -10.02 -3.25 4.20
CA ILE A 57 -10.74 -3.97 3.15
C ILE A 57 -9.72 -4.59 2.20
N GLY A 58 -9.31 -5.83 2.48
CA GLY A 58 -8.35 -6.53 1.65
C GLY A 58 -8.73 -7.97 1.38
N ARG A 59 -8.08 -8.58 0.40
CA ARG A 59 -8.29 -9.99 0.05
C ARG A 59 -7.33 -10.86 0.81
N ILE A 60 -7.85 -11.91 1.42
CA ILE A 60 -7.09 -12.87 2.23
C ILE A 60 -7.57 -14.29 1.95
N GLY A 61 -6.71 -15.26 2.25
CA GLY A 61 -7.08 -16.66 2.25
C GLY A 61 -7.92 -17.06 3.46
N GLN A 62 -8.00 -18.37 3.68
CA GLN A 62 -8.55 -18.97 4.91
C GLN A 62 -7.46 -19.84 5.54
N ASP A 63 -6.39 -19.19 5.97
CA ASP A 63 -5.19 -19.83 6.49
C ASP A 63 -4.62 -19.10 7.71
N GLY A 64 -3.67 -19.73 8.39
CA GLY A 64 -3.03 -19.12 9.57
C GLY A 64 -2.25 -17.83 9.27
N VAL A 65 -1.90 -17.59 8.00
CA VAL A 65 -1.28 -16.32 7.58
C VAL A 65 -2.30 -15.19 7.68
N ALA A 66 -3.54 -15.40 7.21
CA ALA A 66 -4.64 -14.46 7.42
C ALA A 66 -4.87 -14.20 8.91
N ASP A 67 -4.95 -15.26 9.71
CA ASP A 67 -5.24 -15.15 11.16
C ASP A 67 -4.20 -14.27 11.86
N THR A 68 -2.91 -14.47 11.57
CA THR A 68 -1.82 -13.64 12.12
C THR A 68 -1.96 -12.17 11.70
N MET A 69 -2.13 -11.90 10.40
CA MET A 69 -2.25 -10.52 9.90
C MET A 69 -3.48 -9.79 10.47
N LEU A 70 -4.63 -10.46 10.51
CA LEU A 70 -5.86 -9.86 11.02
C LEU A 70 -5.74 -9.57 12.52
N SER A 71 -5.19 -10.52 13.30
CA SER A 71 -4.98 -10.33 14.75
C SER A 71 -4.03 -9.15 15.03
N GLU A 72 -2.99 -8.98 14.21
CA GLU A 72 -2.08 -7.85 14.32
C GLU A 72 -2.79 -6.53 14.03
N LEU A 73 -3.55 -6.44 12.93
CA LEU A 73 -4.33 -5.24 12.59
C LEU A 73 -5.32 -4.86 13.71
N GLU A 74 -6.05 -5.85 14.24
CA GLU A 74 -6.97 -5.65 15.37
C GLU A 74 -6.24 -5.14 16.62
N SER A 75 -5.03 -5.63 16.89
CA SER A 75 -4.21 -5.17 18.03
C SER A 75 -3.85 -3.68 17.95
N TYR A 76 -3.81 -3.11 16.73
CA TYR A 76 -3.63 -1.67 16.49
C TYR A 76 -4.95 -0.88 16.46
N GLY A 77 -6.09 -1.53 16.67
CA GLY A 77 -7.42 -0.91 16.64
C GLY A 77 -8.00 -0.75 15.24
N VAL A 78 -7.48 -1.47 14.25
CA VAL A 78 -8.05 -1.54 12.89
C VAL A 78 -9.21 -2.53 12.89
N ASN A 79 -10.36 -2.13 12.35
CA ASN A 79 -11.49 -3.03 12.15
C ASN A 79 -11.26 -3.89 10.90
N VAL A 80 -11.34 -5.20 11.05
CA VAL A 80 -11.09 -6.18 9.99
C VAL A 80 -12.35 -6.92 9.52
N ASP A 81 -13.54 -6.57 10.03
CA ASP A 81 -14.82 -7.19 9.66
C ASP A 81 -15.14 -7.09 8.16
N LYS A 82 -14.44 -6.22 7.43
CA LYS A 82 -14.59 -6.00 5.99
C LYS A 82 -13.55 -6.73 5.14
N ALA A 83 -12.67 -7.52 5.75
CA ALA A 83 -11.75 -8.37 5.02
C ALA A 83 -12.50 -9.40 4.16
N VAL A 84 -12.02 -9.59 2.94
CA VAL A 84 -12.63 -10.46 1.94
C VAL A 84 -11.89 -11.80 1.94
N HIS A 85 -12.49 -12.79 2.60
CA HIS A 85 -11.99 -14.16 2.60
C HIS A 85 -12.28 -14.85 1.26
N ILE A 86 -11.24 -15.37 0.62
CA ILE A 86 -11.32 -16.14 -0.63
C ILE A 86 -11.09 -17.62 -0.31
N ALA A 87 -12.17 -18.40 -0.40
CA ALA A 87 -12.12 -19.83 -0.12
C ALA A 87 -11.16 -20.56 -1.08
N GLY A 88 -10.28 -21.39 -0.52
CA GLY A 88 -9.31 -22.19 -1.26
C GLY A 88 -8.06 -21.44 -1.72
N ALA A 89 -7.93 -20.14 -1.41
CA ALA A 89 -6.73 -19.36 -1.68
C ALA A 89 -5.85 -19.23 -0.44
N SER A 90 -4.55 -19.07 -0.66
CA SER A 90 -3.57 -18.74 0.37
C SER A 90 -3.39 -17.22 0.48
N SER A 91 -3.18 -16.71 1.69
CA SER A 91 -2.88 -15.30 1.92
C SER A 91 -1.47 -14.95 1.43
N ALA A 92 -1.26 -13.67 1.08
CA ALA A 92 0.04 -13.19 0.66
C ALA A 92 1.04 -13.18 1.82
N PHE A 93 2.26 -13.61 1.54
CA PHE A 93 3.38 -13.55 2.48
C PHE A 93 4.69 -13.37 1.74
N SER A 94 5.72 -12.90 2.44
CA SER A 94 7.05 -12.69 1.89
C SER A 94 8.08 -13.46 2.70
N ALA A 95 9.11 -13.99 2.03
CA ALA A 95 10.36 -14.34 2.69
C ALA A 95 11.32 -13.15 2.57
N VAL A 96 11.76 -12.62 3.70
CA VAL A 96 12.62 -11.44 3.76
C VAL A 96 13.92 -11.81 4.46
N LEU A 97 15.04 -11.68 3.76
CA LEU A 97 16.36 -11.73 4.36
C LEU A 97 16.84 -10.32 4.63
N VAL A 98 17.34 -10.07 5.84
CA VAL A 98 17.95 -8.80 6.23
C VAL A 98 19.34 -9.08 6.78
N ASP A 99 20.37 -8.43 6.23
CA ASP A 99 21.72 -8.56 6.75
C ASP A 99 22.05 -7.54 7.86
N ASP A 100 23.27 -7.59 8.41
CA ASP A 100 23.69 -6.70 9.49
C ASP A 100 23.88 -5.24 9.03
N GLU A 101 24.02 -5.00 7.73
CA GLU A 101 24.09 -3.65 7.13
C GLU A 101 22.69 -3.09 6.82
N GLY A 102 21.65 -3.91 6.98
CA GLY A 102 20.26 -3.52 6.72
C GLY A 102 19.82 -3.70 5.26
N GLU A 103 20.67 -4.26 4.39
CA GLU A 103 20.25 -4.63 3.04
C GLU A 103 19.24 -5.78 3.07
N ARG A 104 18.36 -5.81 2.05
CA ARG A 104 17.20 -6.71 2.01
C ARG A 104 17.12 -7.48 0.72
N MET A 105 16.78 -8.77 0.85
CA MET A 105 16.31 -9.59 -0.26
C MET A 105 14.89 -10.07 0.05
N ILE A 106 13.93 -9.67 -0.78
CA ILE A 106 12.51 -9.94 -0.58
C ILE A 106 12.00 -10.86 -1.69
N ILE A 107 11.38 -11.97 -1.31
CA ILE A 107 10.69 -12.89 -2.21
C ILE A 107 9.22 -12.92 -1.82
N ASN A 108 8.39 -12.27 -2.63
CA ASN A 108 6.95 -12.18 -2.39
C ASN A 108 6.22 -13.38 -2.99
N TYR A 109 5.26 -13.93 -2.24
CA TYR A 109 4.28 -14.88 -2.72
C TYR A 109 2.88 -14.29 -2.65
N GLN A 110 2.18 -14.32 -3.77
CA GLN A 110 0.76 -13.99 -3.85
C GLN A 110 0.06 -15.08 -4.64
N ASP A 111 -0.89 -15.75 -4.00
CA ASP A 111 -1.67 -16.82 -4.62
C ASP A 111 -2.54 -16.24 -5.75
N GLN A 112 -2.42 -16.82 -6.96
CA GLN A 112 -3.18 -16.39 -8.13
C GLN A 112 -4.68 -16.66 -7.97
N SER A 113 -5.07 -17.56 -7.06
CA SER A 113 -6.46 -17.85 -6.73
C SER A 113 -7.11 -16.82 -5.80
N LEU A 114 -6.35 -15.87 -5.23
CA LEU A 114 -6.91 -14.68 -4.58
C LEU A 114 -7.66 -13.84 -5.62
N SER A 115 -8.95 -14.14 -5.80
CA SER A 115 -9.79 -13.55 -6.84
C SER A 115 -9.69 -12.04 -6.87
N ARG A 116 -9.52 -11.47 -8.05
CA ARG A 116 -9.51 -10.02 -8.27
C ARG A 116 -10.91 -9.44 -8.45
N ASP A 117 -11.94 -10.28 -8.54
CA ASP A 117 -13.32 -9.84 -8.76
C ASP A 117 -13.84 -8.97 -7.60
N PRO A 118 -14.25 -7.70 -7.85
CA PRO A 118 -14.71 -6.79 -6.81
C PRO A 118 -16.16 -7.06 -6.34
N LYS A 119 -16.85 -8.10 -6.82
CA LYS A 119 -18.25 -8.38 -6.47
C LYS A 119 -18.52 -8.42 -4.96
N SER A 120 -17.58 -8.91 -4.14
CA SER A 120 -17.73 -8.94 -2.68
C SER A 120 -17.88 -7.55 -2.07
N LEU A 121 -17.29 -6.53 -2.70
CA LEU A 121 -17.35 -5.13 -2.24
C LEU A 121 -18.76 -4.53 -2.35
N LYS A 122 -19.65 -5.12 -3.16
CA LYS A 122 -21.05 -4.68 -3.27
C LYS A 122 -21.84 -4.81 -1.96
N ASN A 123 -21.35 -5.64 -1.04
CA ASN A 123 -21.98 -5.84 0.27
C ASN A 123 -21.52 -4.80 1.31
N ILE A 124 -20.57 -3.94 0.95
CA ILE A 124 -20.05 -2.88 1.82
C ILE A 124 -20.78 -1.58 1.47
N ASP A 125 -21.39 -0.95 2.47
CA ASP A 125 -21.94 0.40 2.31
C ASP A 125 -20.79 1.41 2.36
N PHE A 126 -20.31 1.86 1.20
CA PHE A 126 -19.24 2.86 1.14
C PHE A 126 -19.68 4.26 1.60
N SER A 127 -20.99 4.55 1.64
CA SER A 127 -21.50 5.87 2.04
C SER A 127 -21.25 6.22 3.51
N GLN A 128 -20.93 5.20 4.33
CA GLN A 128 -20.58 5.39 5.74
C GLN A 128 -19.20 6.03 5.94
N TYR A 129 -18.29 5.90 4.97
CA TYR A 129 -16.92 6.39 5.10
C TYR A 129 -16.82 7.89 4.82
N LYS A 130 -15.81 8.51 5.43
CA LYS A 130 -15.49 9.93 5.23
C LYS A 130 -14.27 10.13 4.33
N THR A 131 -13.44 9.11 4.18
CA THR A 131 -12.33 9.05 3.22
C THR A 131 -12.11 7.60 2.83
N ILE A 132 -11.73 7.39 1.57
CA ILE A 132 -11.37 6.07 1.04
C ILE A 132 -9.93 6.16 0.53
N LEU A 133 -9.03 5.36 1.11
CA LEU A 133 -7.67 5.16 0.63
C LEU A 133 -7.61 3.82 -0.08
N THR A 134 -6.99 3.78 -1.25
CA THR A 134 -6.73 2.55 -2.01
C THR A 134 -5.26 2.43 -2.37
N ASP A 135 -4.70 1.23 -2.33
CA ASP A 135 -3.43 0.94 -3.01
C ASP A 135 -3.64 0.36 -4.42
N VAL A 136 -2.54 0.09 -5.12
CA VAL A 136 -2.51 -0.44 -6.50
C VAL A 136 -2.43 -1.98 -6.57
N ARG A 137 -2.53 -2.69 -5.44
CA ARG A 137 -2.31 -4.15 -5.33
C ARG A 137 -3.59 -4.97 -5.52
N TRP A 138 -4.75 -4.31 -5.56
CA TRP A 138 -6.01 -4.86 -6.04
C TRP A 138 -6.71 -3.88 -7.00
N PRO A 139 -6.24 -3.75 -8.25
CA PRO A 139 -6.70 -2.70 -9.17
C PRO A 139 -8.22 -2.66 -9.39
N GLU A 140 -8.86 -3.82 -9.53
CA GLU A 140 -10.30 -3.92 -9.73
C GLU A 140 -11.10 -3.50 -8.49
N GLY A 141 -10.60 -3.83 -7.30
CA GLY A 141 -11.18 -3.38 -6.02
C GLY A 141 -10.97 -1.90 -5.79
N ALA A 142 -9.75 -1.41 -6.05
CA ALA A 142 -9.41 0.01 -5.99
C ALA A 142 -10.30 0.83 -6.92
N LYS A 143 -10.43 0.42 -8.19
CA LYS A 143 -11.33 1.06 -9.16
C LYS A 143 -12.77 1.12 -8.63
N TYR A 144 -13.30 -0.01 -8.15
CA TYR A 144 -14.65 -0.06 -7.61
C TYR A 144 -14.84 0.91 -6.42
N ALA A 145 -13.89 0.95 -5.49
CA ALA A 145 -13.97 1.82 -4.33
C ALA A 145 -13.82 3.31 -4.69
N LEU A 146 -12.95 3.66 -5.64
CA LEU A 146 -12.85 5.03 -6.17
C LEU A 146 -14.12 5.46 -6.91
N GLU A 147 -14.76 4.54 -7.66
CA GLU A 147 -16.07 4.79 -8.26
C GLU A 147 -17.16 5.02 -7.20
N GLN A 148 -17.14 4.28 -6.08
CA GLN A 148 -18.04 4.54 -4.96
C GLN A 148 -17.74 5.88 -4.29
N ALA A 149 -16.46 6.22 -4.11
CA ALA A 149 -16.03 7.50 -3.56
C ALA A 149 -16.62 8.67 -4.37
N LYS A 150 -16.45 8.62 -5.69
CA LYS A 150 -17.03 9.60 -6.62
C LYS A 150 -18.56 9.65 -6.55
N LYS A 151 -19.23 8.48 -6.54
CA LYS A 151 -20.70 8.38 -6.46
C LYS A 151 -21.26 9.03 -5.20
N PHE A 152 -20.59 8.86 -4.07
CA PHE A 152 -21.05 9.38 -2.77
C PHE A 152 -20.37 10.69 -2.38
N ASN A 153 -19.56 11.28 -3.26
CA ASN A 153 -18.81 12.51 -3.01
C ASN A 153 -17.94 12.42 -1.75
N ILE A 154 -17.22 11.30 -1.61
CA ILE A 154 -16.29 11.01 -0.52
C ILE A 154 -14.86 11.28 -1.03
N PRO A 155 -14.05 12.07 -0.31
CA PRO A 155 -12.64 12.25 -0.64
C PRO A 155 -11.90 10.92 -0.78
N SER A 156 -11.12 10.80 -1.86
CA SER A 156 -10.37 9.59 -2.18
C SER A 156 -8.87 9.82 -2.29
N VAL A 157 -8.09 8.85 -1.82
CA VAL A 157 -6.63 8.84 -1.89
C VAL A 157 -6.17 7.56 -2.58
N LEU A 158 -5.36 7.68 -3.61
CA LEU A 158 -4.65 6.57 -4.23
C LEU A 158 -3.19 6.61 -3.78
N ASP A 159 -2.75 5.54 -3.12
CA ASP A 159 -1.33 5.22 -2.93
C ASP A 159 -0.81 4.53 -4.19
N ALA A 160 -0.15 5.32 -5.04
CA ALA A 160 0.30 4.97 -6.38
C ALA A 160 1.77 4.54 -6.38
N ASP A 161 2.03 3.37 -5.82
CA ASP A 161 3.36 2.75 -5.81
C ASP A 161 3.63 1.90 -7.09
N LEU A 162 4.83 1.36 -7.20
CA LEU A 162 5.25 0.49 -8.31
C LEU A 162 4.42 -0.80 -8.36
N ALA A 163 3.47 -0.89 -9.28
CA ALA A 163 2.67 -2.08 -9.56
C ALA A 163 2.97 -2.65 -10.96
N PRO A 164 2.75 -3.96 -11.20
CA PRO A 164 2.88 -4.54 -12.54
C PRO A 164 1.83 -3.99 -13.52
N ASP A 165 0.58 -3.86 -13.06
CA ASP A 165 -0.57 -3.42 -13.83
C ASP A 165 -0.53 -1.90 -14.12
N ALA A 166 -1.22 -1.48 -15.18
CA ALA A 166 -1.44 -0.07 -15.47
C ALA A 166 -2.44 0.55 -14.48
N ILE A 167 -2.19 1.79 -14.06
CA ILE A 167 -2.96 2.46 -12.99
C ILE A 167 -3.69 3.72 -13.48
N ASP A 168 -3.68 4.00 -14.78
CA ASP A 168 -4.27 5.20 -15.41
C ASP A 168 -5.72 5.46 -14.99
N ASP A 169 -6.54 4.40 -14.96
CA ASP A 169 -7.94 4.48 -14.55
C ASP A 169 -8.07 4.89 -13.07
N LEU A 170 -7.19 4.39 -12.21
CA LEU A 170 -7.19 4.72 -10.78
C LEU A 170 -6.76 6.18 -10.57
N VAL A 171 -5.71 6.60 -11.25
CA VAL A 171 -5.19 7.98 -11.20
C VAL A 171 -6.25 8.99 -11.65
N LYS A 172 -7.04 8.67 -12.68
CA LYS A 172 -8.14 9.51 -13.17
C LYS A 172 -9.33 9.60 -12.22
N LEU A 173 -9.53 8.60 -11.37
CA LEU A 173 -10.69 8.52 -10.48
C LEU A 173 -10.43 9.17 -9.12
N ALA A 174 -9.20 9.13 -8.61
CA ALA A 174 -8.87 9.60 -7.28
C ALA A 174 -8.76 11.14 -7.18
N ASP A 175 -9.19 11.69 -6.05
CA ASP A 175 -9.07 13.13 -5.75
C ASP A 175 -7.64 13.51 -5.37
N HIS A 176 -6.91 12.60 -4.71
CA HIS A 176 -5.51 12.73 -4.33
C HIS A 176 -4.75 11.48 -4.77
N VAL A 177 -3.61 11.67 -5.45
CA VAL A 177 -2.73 10.58 -5.89
C VAL A 177 -1.35 10.81 -5.33
N ALA A 178 -0.93 9.98 -4.38
CA ALA A 178 0.40 10.00 -3.81
C ALA A 178 1.25 8.92 -4.48
N PHE A 179 2.21 9.34 -5.31
CA PHE A 179 3.14 8.43 -5.95
C PHE A 179 4.40 8.22 -5.11
N SER A 180 4.96 7.01 -5.17
CA SER A 180 6.39 6.81 -4.91
C SER A 180 7.21 7.26 -6.12
N GLU A 181 8.50 7.59 -5.94
CA GLU A 181 9.41 7.89 -7.07
C GLU A 181 9.36 6.81 -8.19
N PRO A 182 9.56 5.51 -7.90
CA PRO A 182 9.53 4.49 -8.95
C PRO A 182 8.12 4.29 -9.53
N GLY A 183 7.06 4.47 -8.74
CA GLY A 183 5.68 4.41 -9.22
C GLY A 183 5.39 5.53 -10.23
N LEU A 184 5.82 6.76 -9.92
CA LEU A 184 5.67 7.91 -10.79
C LEU A 184 6.47 7.75 -12.08
N GLU A 185 7.74 7.34 -11.98
CA GLU A 185 8.59 7.12 -13.17
C GLU A 185 7.98 6.06 -14.09
N LYS A 186 7.49 4.94 -13.54
CA LYS A 186 6.83 3.91 -14.34
C LYS A 186 5.56 4.46 -15.01
N PHE A 187 4.78 5.27 -14.31
CA PHE A 187 3.54 5.84 -14.81
C PHE A 187 3.76 6.84 -15.95
N THR A 188 4.79 7.68 -15.85
CA THR A 188 5.04 8.77 -16.81
C THR A 188 6.06 8.42 -17.90
N GLY A 189 6.91 7.42 -17.65
CA GLY A 189 8.09 7.13 -18.48
C GLY A 189 9.21 8.18 -18.34
N CYS A 190 9.17 9.02 -17.30
CA CYS A 190 10.13 10.08 -17.05
C CYS A 190 10.77 9.90 -15.67
N SER A 191 12.09 10.04 -15.57
CA SER A 191 12.83 9.83 -14.31
C SER A 191 13.03 11.10 -13.48
N ASP A 192 12.79 12.29 -14.06
CA ASP A 192 12.81 13.53 -13.29
C ASP A 192 11.48 13.66 -12.51
N PRO A 193 11.51 13.71 -11.16
CA PRO A 193 10.28 13.70 -10.36
C PRO A 193 9.36 14.90 -10.63
N ILE A 194 9.94 16.07 -10.93
CA ILE A 194 9.20 17.33 -11.10
C ILE A 194 8.52 17.38 -12.47
N GLU A 195 9.24 17.04 -13.54
CA GLU A 195 8.64 16.91 -14.86
C GLU A 195 7.61 15.78 -14.90
N SER A 196 7.87 14.68 -14.18
CA SER A 196 6.90 13.60 -14.05
C SER A 196 5.62 14.01 -13.34
N LEU A 197 5.70 14.81 -12.27
CA LEU A 197 4.51 15.36 -11.62
C LEU A 197 3.66 16.18 -12.60
N LYS A 198 4.29 17.01 -13.45
CA LYS A 198 3.58 17.80 -14.47
C LYS A 198 2.93 16.91 -15.53
N ILE A 199 3.58 15.81 -15.92
CA ILE A 199 3.00 14.82 -16.85
C ILE A 199 1.79 14.14 -16.20
N ALA A 200 1.94 13.66 -14.96
CA ALA A 200 0.88 12.97 -14.23
C ALA A 200 -0.33 13.87 -13.98
N LYS A 201 -0.11 15.15 -13.64
CA LYS A 201 -1.19 16.12 -13.45
C LYS A 201 -2.05 16.33 -14.68
N LYS A 202 -1.51 16.16 -15.90
CA LYS A 202 -2.29 16.24 -17.15
C LYS A 202 -3.22 15.04 -17.34
N GLN A 203 -3.06 13.96 -16.58
CA GLN A 203 -3.86 12.74 -16.67
C GLN A 203 -5.03 12.71 -15.67
N THR A 204 -5.12 13.66 -14.74
CA THR A 204 -6.16 13.68 -13.70
C THR A 204 -6.55 15.09 -13.27
N ASP A 205 -7.82 15.28 -12.91
CA ASP A 205 -8.28 16.51 -12.28
C ASP A 205 -7.88 16.58 -10.79
N GLY A 206 -7.54 15.45 -10.17
CA GLY A 206 -7.08 15.35 -8.79
C GLY A 206 -5.73 16.02 -8.51
N LYS A 207 -5.37 16.08 -7.23
CA LYS A 207 -4.06 16.54 -6.76
C LYS A 207 -3.06 15.40 -6.87
N VAL A 208 -1.86 15.70 -7.34
CA VAL A 208 -0.77 14.73 -7.49
C VAL A 208 0.40 15.09 -6.59
N TYR A 209 0.96 14.08 -5.95
CA TYR A 209 2.06 14.18 -5.01
C TYR A 209 3.12 13.14 -5.36
N VAL A 210 4.38 13.41 -5.05
CA VAL A 210 5.46 12.41 -5.09
C VAL A 210 6.27 12.49 -3.82
N THR A 211 6.45 11.34 -3.16
CA THR A 211 7.39 11.21 -2.04
C THR A 211 8.75 10.83 -2.59
N VAL A 212 9.81 11.51 -2.12
CA VAL A 212 11.17 11.44 -2.67
C VAL A 212 12.17 11.09 -1.54
N GLY A 213 11.79 10.10 -0.73
CA GLY A 213 12.55 9.65 0.44
C GLY A 213 13.03 10.80 1.33
N SER A 214 14.35 10.89 1.54
CA SER A 214 14.97 11.92 2.37
C SER A 214 14.84 13.35 1.83
N LYS A 215 14.38 13.53 0.58
CA LYS A 215 14.14 14.85 -0.02
C LYS A 215 12.73 15.36 0.28
N GLY A 216 11.87 14.59 0.95
CA GLY A 216 10.53 15.02 1.33
C GLY A 216 9.48 14.77 0.24
N CYS A 217 8.49 15.65 0.14
CA CYS A 217 7.36 15.48 -0.78
C CYS A 217 7.18 16.72 -1.67
N TYR A 218 6.89 16.48 -2.95
CA TYR A 218 6.56 17.54 -3.92
C TYR A 218 5.12 17.37 -4.42
N TRP A 219 4.44 18.47 -4.70
CA TRP A 219 3.12 18.48 -5.32
C TRP A 219 2.91 19.72 -6.18
N LEU A 220 1.78 19.77 -6.90
CA LEU A 220 1.39 20.91 -7.71
C LEU A 220 0.18 21.64 -7.11
N GLU A 221 0.27 22.97 -7.00
CA GLU A 221 -0.86 23.87 -6.78
C GLU A 221 -1.08 24.73 -8.03
N GLY A 222 -2.03 24.31 -8.87
CA GLY A 222 -2.15 24.87 -10.22
C GLY A 222 -0.92 24.48 -11.05
N GLU A 223 -0.15 25.48 -11.50
CA GLU A 223 1.11 25.28 -12.22
C GLU A 223 2.35 25.40 -11.31
N GLU A 224 2.17 25.80 -10.05
CA GLU A 224 3.28 25.99 -9.11
C GLU A 224 3.71 24.67 -8.48
N ILE A 225 5.03 24.49 -8.34
CA ILE A 225 5.63 23.35 -7.65
C ILE A 225 5.79 23.71 -6.18
N CYS A 226 5.18 22.91 -5.32
CA CYS A 226 5.31 23.00 -3.89
C CYS A 226 6.22 21.88 -3.36
N HIS A 227 6.85 22.12 -2.22
CA HIS A 227 7.80 21.20 -1.60
C HIS A 227 7.69 21.27 -0.07
N GLU A 228 7.61 20.11 0.57
CA GLU A 228 7.72 19.98 2.02
C GLU A 228 8.90 19.05 2.33
N PRO A 229 9.96 19.55 3.01
CA PRO A 229 11.10 18.73 3.37
C PRO A 229 10.76 17.72 4.47
N VAL A 230 11.49 16.60 4.50
CA VAL A 230 11.35 15.62 5.59
C VAL A 230 11.93 16.16 6.90
N ILE A 231 11.36 15.75 8.03
CA ILE A 231 12.00 15.92 9.34
C ILE A 231 13.22 14.99 9.38
N LYS A 232 14.41 15.54 9.63
CA LYS A 232 15.63 14.74 9.73
C LYS A 232 15.57 13.84 10.96
N VAL A 233 15.69 12.53 10.73
CA VAL A 233 15.75 11.49 11.75
C VAL A 233 16.88 10.52 11.42
N ASP A 234 17.42 9.83 12.44
CA ASP A 234 18.35 8.73 12.22
C ASP A 234 17.57 7.54 11.66
N VAL A 235 17.81 7.23 10.37
CA VAL A 235 17.06 6.21 9.65
C VAL A 235 17.52 4.82 10.12
N VAL A 236 16.62 4.10 10.79
CA VAL A 236 16.82 2.70 11.20
C VAL A 236 16.14 1.74 10.22
N ASP A 237 14.91 2.08 9.79
CA ASP A 237 14.10 1.28 8.88
C ASP A 237 13.14 2.19 8.09
N THR A 238 13.05 2.03 6.77
CA THR A 238 12.13 2.76 5.90
C THR A 238 10.91 1.94 5.43
N THR A 239 10.74 0.69 5.89
CA THR A 239 9.57 -0.13 5.56
C THR A 239 8.31 0.50 6.12
N GLY A 240 7.32 0.72 5.25
CA GLY A 240 6.05 1.32 5.62
C GLY A 240 6.09 2.83 5.82
N ALA A 241 7.18 3.50 5.43
CA ALA A 241 7.32 4.95 5.40
C ALA A 241 6.76 5.57 4.11
#